data_AF-A0A929V535-F1
#
_entry.id   AF-A0A929V535-F1
#
_cell.length_a   1.000
_cell.length_b   1.000
_cell.length_c   1.000
_cell.angle_alpha   90.00
_cell.angle_beta   90.00
_cell.angle_gamma   90.00
#
_symmetry.space_group_name_H-M   'P 1'
#
loop_
_entity.id
_entity.type
_entity.pdbx_description
1 polymer ?
#
loop_
_entity_poly.entity_id
_entity_poly.type
_entity_poly.pdbx_seq_one_letter_code
_entity_poly.pdbx_strand_id
1 'polypeptide(L)'
;MEKNIYIEWNKENQSDQIWWGTVYYGISEDDIKSGRVSSSDLNDATGFGDHVFSFDKKKAYWLFRDYPWALNQHEKEIFDKENPYWKEFFKDRQ
;
A
#
# COMPACT_ATOMS: atom_id res chain seq x y z
N MET A 1 15.35 -1.86 15.18
CA MET A 1 14.00 -2.31 15.55
C MET A 1 13.29 -2.56 14.25
N GLU A 2 13.10 -3.82 13.86
CA GLU A 2 12.21 -4.15 12.76
C GLU A 2 10.82 -3.62 13.14
N LYS A 3 10.26 -2.76 12.29
CA LYS A 3 8.89 -2.30 12.49
C LYS A 3 8.00 -3.48 12.11
N ASN A 4 7.36 -4.11 13.08
CA ASN A 4 6.27 -5.05 12.83
C ASN A 4 5.18 -4.28 12.09
N ILE A 5 4.99 -4.58 10.82
CA ILE A 5 3.96 -3.97 9.99
C ILE A 5 3.21 -5.11 9.33
N TYR A 6 1.89 -5.05 9.46
CA TYR A 6 0.98 -5.85 8.68
C TYR A 6 0.35 -4.95 7.61
N ILE A 7 0.31 -5.42 6.37
CA ILE A 7 -0.41 -4.74 5.29
C ILE A 7 -1.51 -5.68 4.82
N GLU A 8 -2.74 -5.20 4.96
CA GLU A 8 -3.90 -5.86 4.39
C GLU A 8 -4.07 -5.38 2.95
N TRP A 9 -3.96 -6.30 1.99
CA TRP A 9 -4.00 -6.00 0.57
C TRP A 9 -5.40 -6.23 -0.02
N ASN A 10 -5.92 -5.23 -0.73
CA ASN A 10 -7.18 -5.29 -1.45
C ASN A 10 -7.03 -4.79 -2.90
N LYS A 11 -7.98 -5.18 -3.76
CA LYS A 11 -8.11 -4.61 -5.11
C LYS A 11 -9.34 -3.74 -5.18
N GLU A 12 -9.20 -2.55 -5.76
CA GLU A 12 -10.34 -1.71 -6.13
C GLU A 12 -11.06 -2.27 -7.36
N ASN A 13 -10.28 -2.74 -8.34
CA ASN A 13 -10.79 -3.46 -9.51
C ASN A 13 -10.02 -4.79 -9.70
N GLN A 14 -10.75 -5.87 -9.92
CA GLN A 14 -10.18 -7.22 -10.01
C GLN A 14 -9.25 -7.42 -11.21
N SER A 15 -9.47 -6.66 -12.31
CA SER A 15 -8.62 -6.73 -13.51
C SER A 15 -7.27 -6.07 -13.35
N ASP A 16 -7.11 -5.21 -12.34
CA ASP A 16 -5.91 -4.40 -12.16
C ASP A 16 -4.76 -5.26 -11.65
N GLN A 17 -3.53 -4.91 -12.00
CA GLN A 17 -2.34 -5.59 -11.47
C GLN A 17 -1.97 -5.06 -10.09
N ILE A 18 -2.38 -3.83 -9.76
CA ILE A 18 -2.05 -3.18 -8.50
C ILE A 18 -2.97 -3.63 -7.36
N TRP A 19 -2.35 -3.80 -6.20
CA TRP A 19 -2.99 -3.99 -4.91
C TRP A 19 -2.82 -2.73 -4.08
N TRP A 20 -3.90 -2.25 -3.46
CA TRP A 20 -3.86 -1.21 -2.44
C TRP A 20 -3.75 -1.85 -1.06
N GLY A 21 -3.08 -1.17 -0.13
CA GLY A 21 -2.75 -1.71 1.18
C GLY A 21 -3.17 -0.79 2.32
N THR A 22 -3.89 -1.34 3.30
CA THR A 22 -4.07 -0.73 4.61
C THR A 22 -2.91 -1.15 5.52
N VAL A 23 -2.18 -0.17 6.06
CA VAL A 23 -1.03 -0.41 6.92
C VAL A 23 -1.48 -0.47 8.38
N TYR A 24 -1.00 -1.47 9.12
CA TYR A 24 -1.17 -1.58 10.56
C TYR A 24 0.22 -1.63 11.23
N TYR A 25 0.54 -0.59 11.98
CA TYR A 25 1.83 -0.44 12.66
C TYR A 25 1.84 -1.15 14.01
N GLY A 26 2.96 -1.83 14.31
CA GLY A 26 3.13 -2.56 15.56
C GLY A 26 2.41 -3.91 15.60
N ILE A 27 1.67 -4.26 14.54
CA ILE A 27 0.96 -5.53 14.39
C ILE A 27 1.67 -6.37 13.32
N SER A 28 1.93 -7.64 13.62
CA SER A 28 2.45 -8.60 12.65
C SER A 28 1.33 -9.45 12.04
N GLU A 29 1.63 -10.12 10.93
CA GLU A 29 0.70 -11.09 10.33
C GLU A 29 0.35 -12.24 11.29
N ASP A 30 1.30 -12.65 12.14
CA ASP A 30 1.06 -13.70 13.14
C ASP A 30 0.11 -13.24 14.24
N ASP A 31 0.16 -11.96 14.64
CA ASP A 31 -0.78 -11.38 15.60
C ASP A 31 -2.21 -11.45 15.05
N ILE A 32 -2.40 -11.07 13.78
CA ILE A 32 -3.68 -11.17 13.08
C ILE A 32 -4.17 -12.62 13.03
N LYS A 33 -3.32 -13.55 12.57
CA LYS A 33 -3.66 -14.98 12.46
C LYS A 33 -3.98 -15.65 13.79
N SER A 34 -3.37 -15.18 14.88
CA SER A 34 -3.64 -15.70 16.21
C SER A 34 -5.04 -15.35 16.75
N GLY A 35 -5.72 -14.38 16.13
CA GLY A 35 -7.03 -13.89 16.57
C GLY A 35 -6.99 -13.09 17.88
N ARG A 36 -5.79 -12.70 18.36
CA ARG A 36 -5.62 -11.94 19.60
C ARG A 36 -5.79 -10.43 19.41
N VAL A 37 -5.77 -9.95 18.17
CA VAL A 37 -5.90 -8.53 17.82
C VAL A 37 -7.38 -8.16 17.78
N SER A 38 -7.78 -7.19 18.58
CA SER A 38 -9.14 -6.64 18.59
C SER A 38 -9.34 -5.57 17.52
N SER A 39 -10.59 -5.22 17.22
CA SER A 39 -10.88 -4.12 16.30
C SER A 39 -10.39 -2.76 16.81
N SER A 40 -10.31 -2.55 18.14
CA SER A 40 -9.69 -1.33 18.69
C SER A 40 -8.19 -1.30 18.45
N ASP A 41 -7.50 -2.44 18.60
CA ASP A 41 -6.07 -2.53 18.32
C ASP A 41 -5.78 -2.22 16.85
N LEU A 42 -6.62 -2.71 15.93
CA LEU A 42 -6.53 -2.39 14.51
C LEU A 42 -6.70 -0.89 14.25
N ASN A 43 -7.71 -0.25 14.84
CA ASN A 43 -7.93 1.18 14.67
C ASN A 43 -6.75 2.01 15.17
N ASP A 44 -6.20 1.67 16.34
CA ASP A 44 -5.05 2.38 16.92
C ASP A 44 -3.76 2.15 16.12
N ALA A 45 -3.62 0.98 15.51
CA ALA A 45 -2.49 0.63 14.65
C ALA A 45 -2.61 1.17 13.23
N THR A 46 -3.80 1.62 12.80
CA THR A 46 -4.05 1.99 11.40
C THR A 46 -3.18 3.19 10.98
N GLY A 47 -2.42 3.02 9.91
CA GLY A 47 -1.60 4.05 9.27
C GLY A 47 -2.46 5.08 8.51
N PHE A 48 -3.25 5.88 9.24
CA PHE A 48 -4.09 6.89 8.61
C PHE A 48 -3.28 7.88 7.77
N GLY A 49 -3.66 8.03 6.50
CA GLY A 49 -2.97 8.89 5.53
C GLY A 49 -1.91 8.16 4.70
N ASP A 50 -1.47 6.97 5.11
CA ASP A 50 -0.65 6.12 4.26
C ASP A 50 -1.46 5.66 3.06
N HIS A 51 -0.91 5.90 1.87
CA HIS A 51 -1.43 5.36 0.62
C HIS A 51 -0.39 4.39 0.11
N VAL A 52 -0.61 3.10 0.34
CA VAL A 52 0.36 2.06 0.01
C VAL A 52 -0.18 1.19 -1.12
N PHE A 53 0.68 0.88 -2.07
CA PHE A 53 0.36 -0.04 -3.15
C PHE A 53 1.48 -1.04 -3.41
N SER A 54 1.16 -2.11 -4.14
CA SER A 54 2.10 -3.13 -4.55
C SER A 54 1.67 -3.81 -5.85
N PHE A 55 2.63 -4.29 -6.64
CA PHE A 55 2.37 -5.12 -7.82
C PHE A 55 2.35 -6.62 -7.49
N ASP A 56 2.99 -7.04 -6.39
CA ASP A 56 3.20 -8.46 -6.04
C ASP A 56 2.93 -8.82 -4.57
N LYS A 57 2.51 -7.83 -3.76
CA LYS A 57 2.29 -7.90 -2.30
C LYS A 57 3.55 -8.21 -1.48
N LYS A 58 4.74 -8.18 -2.10
CA LYS A 58 6.04 -8.35 -1.44
C LYS A 58 6.76 -7.02 -1.32
N LYS A 59 6.77 -6.22 -2.39
CA LYS A 59 7.33 -4.87 -2.39
C LYS A 59 6.22 -3.84 -2.25
N ALA A 60 6.23 -3.11 -1.14
CA ALA A 60 5.29 -2.03 -0.87
C ALA A 60 5.88 -0.68 -1.27
N TYR A 61 5.04 0.18 -1.85
CA TYR A 61 5.36 1.56 -2.21
C TYR A 61 4.42 2.51 -1.47
N TRP A 62 4.97 3.50 -0.79
CA TRP A 62 4.20 4.60 -0.21
C TRP A 62 4.03 5.67 -1.28
N LEU A 63 2.82 5.83 -1.81
CA LEU A 63 2.48 6.68 -2.95
C LEU A 63 3.15 8.06 -2.91
N PHE A 64 2.99 8.79 -1.80
CA PHE A 64 3.53 10.16 -1.69
C PHE A 64 5.05 10.25 -1.58
N ARG A 65 5.71 9.15 -1.19
CA ARG A 65 7.17 9.10 -1.03
C ARG A 65 7.85 8.52 -2.26
N ASP A 66 7.29 7.44 -2.79
CA ASP A 66 7.96 6.52 -3.70
C ASP A 66 7.52 6.71 -5.16
N TYR A 67 6.30 7.17 -5.43
CA TYR A 67 5.85 7.44 -6.79
C TYR A 67 6.24 8.85 -7.25
N PRO A 68 6.73 9.03 -8.48
CA PRO A 68 7.04 7.99 -9.48
C PRO A 68 8.46 7.40 -9.39
N TRP A 69 9.36 8.00 -8.61
CA TRP A 69 10.83 7.81 -8.69
C TRP A 69 11.34 6.41 -8.35
N ALA A 70 10.66 5.69 -7.46
CA ALA A 70 11.07 4.37 -7.01
C ALA A 70 10.57 3.24 -7.93
N LEU A 71 9.71 3.56 -8.91
CA LEU A 71 9.18 2.61 -9.87
C LEU A 71 10.14 2.45 -11.04
N ASN A 72 10.27 1.22 -11.54
CA ASN A 72 10.85 1.03 -12.86
C ASN A 72 9.85 1.44 -13.96
N GLN A 73 10.33 1.56 -15.19
CA GLN A 73 9.51 2.03 -16.31
C GLN A 73 8.22 1.22 -16.50
N HIS A 74 8.29 -0.11 -16.43
CA HIS A 74 7.13 -0.99 -16.62
C HIS A 74 6.12 -0.85 -15.47
N GLU A 75 6.60 -0.79 -14.22
CA GLU A 75 5.75 -0.54 -13.04
C GLU A 75 5.04 0.81 -13.15
N LYS A 76 5.75 1.86 -13.58
CA LYS A 76 5.16 3.18 -13.79
C LYS A 76 4.10 3.16 -14.88
N GLU A 77 4.35 2.48 -16.00
CA GLU A 77 3.37 2.36 -17.08
C GLU A 77 2.08 1.65 -16.62
N ILE A 78 2.19 0.59 -15.83
CA ILE A 78 1.03 -0.08 -15.21
C ILE A 78 0.32 0.89 -14.26
N PHE A 79 1.05 1.53 -13.36
CA PHE A 79 0.47 2.46 -12.39
C PHE A 79 -0.26 3.62 -13.06
N ASP A 80 0.38 4.29 -14.01
CA ASP A 80 -0.20 5.40 -14.76
C ASP A 80 -1.47 5.01 -15.52
N LYS A 81 -1.53 3.77 -16.02
CA LYS A 81 -2.68 3.24 -16.77
C LYS A 81 -3.86 2.92 -15.85
N GLU A 82 -3.59 2.26 -14.73
CA GLU A 82 -4.63 1.80 -13.79
C GLU A 82 -5.08 2.94 -12.86
N ASN A 83 -4.21 3.94 -12.62
CA ASN A 83 -4.46 5.05 -11.68
C ASN A 83 -4.32 6.43 -12.35
N PRO A 84 -5.14 6.76 -13.36
CA PRO A 84 -5.01 8.00 -14.13
C PRO A 84 -5.21 9.26 -13.26
N TYR A 85 -6.03 9.18 -12.21
CA TYR A 85 -6.18 10.28 -11.25
C TYR A 85 -4.87 10.63 -10.55
N TRP A 86 -4.18 9.62 -10.00
CA TRP A 86 -2.91 9.83 -9.30
C TRP A 86 -1.81 10.31 -10.24
N LYS A 87 -1.76 9.77 -11.46
CA LYS A 87 -0.87 10.27 -12.51
C LYS A 87 -1.06 11.78 -12.73
N GLU A 88 -2.30 12.20 -12.94
CA GLU A 88 -2.63 13.61 -13.17
C GLU A 88 -2.35 14.49 -11.94
N PHE A 89 -2.69 14.00 -10.74
CA PHE A 89 -2.44 14.69 -9.48
C PHE A 89 -0.95 15.00 -9.26
N PHE A 90 -0.07 14.07 -9.64
CA PHE A 90 1.38 14.21 -9.48
C PHE A 90 2.09 14.75 -10.71
N LYS A 91 1.41 15.16 -11.79
CA LYS A 91 2.04 15.53 -13.07
C LYS A 91 3.15 16.58 -12.95
N ASP A 92 3.01 17.54 -12.04
CA ASP A 92 3.98 18.62 -11.84
C ASP A 92 5.22 18.18 -11.05
N ARG A 93 5.20 16.94 -10.56
CA ARG A 93 6.30 16.33 -9.80
C ARG A 93 7.09 15.35 -10.66
N GLN A 94 6.54 14.82 -11.77
CA GLN A 94 7.15 13.70 -12.52
C GLN A 94 8.34 14.09 -13.40
#